data_AF-A0A9D7RCG9-F1
#
_entry.id   AF-A0A9D7RCG9-F1
#
_cell.length_a   1.000
_cell.length_b   1.000
_cell.length_c   1.000
_cell.angle_alpha   90.00
_cell.angle_beta   90.00
_cell.angle_gamma   90.00
#
_symmetry.space_group_name_H-M   'P 1'
#
loop_
_entity.id
_entity.type
_entity.pdbx_description
1 polymer ?
#
loop_
_entity_poly.entity_id
_entity_poly.type
_entity_poly.pdbx_seq_one_letter_code
_entity_poly.pdbx_strand_id
1 'polypeptide(L)'
;MIRQSWWKILAVVLLVYTFTAGMLVPLKPGIADVSPRALQAGTDVEMTITGYNSYYTKAKSDLRAWLKLKGDVVLKATSIEVVDDRTLKLVFKLPAYLPSDSKDDVCSLILDSPVDGAIVLPEGIALTQDSVNLAEGSKLWSVDKMDQLNAGPELTFPYRSVLYETIRNQYFHVPLWFAMLFLFIFSVGFSIRYLRKFDPDADQRALALTRAGFIFGLLGLVTGAIWAKFAWGAYWSWDVKQNMTAVALLIYAAYFILRGAFQDEEKKARLAAVYNIFAFAALIPLIFVIPRLTDSLHPGNGGNPAFGSDDLDNTMRMVFYPAGIGWTLLGFWIAAVSYRIDKLQNKLLDA
;
A
#
# COMPACT_ATOMS: atom_id res chain seq x y z
N MET A 1 27.69 22.04 -17.13
CA MET A 1 26.28 21.59 -17.29
C MET A 1 25.88 20.46 -16.36
N ILE A 2 26.60 19.32 -16.34
CA ILE A 2 26.25 18.13 -15.53
C ILE A 2 26.19 18.43 -14.02
N ARG A 3 27.14 19.23 -13.50
CA ARG A 3 27.22 19.60 -12.07
C ARG A 3 25.99 20.37 -11.53
N GLN A 4 25.19 21.01 -12.38
CA GLN A 4 23.97 21.73 -11.96
C GLN A 4 22.67 20.93 -12.17
N SER A 5 22.70 19.85 -12.95
CA SER A 5 21.52 19.06 -13.32
C SER A 5 21.55 17.61 -12.83
N TRP A 6 22.56 17.24 -12.02
CA TRP A 6 22.72 15.87 -11.51
C TRP A 6 21.46 15.32 -10.82
N TRP A 7 20.76 16.16 -10.06
CA TRP A 7 19.55 15.76 -9.33
C TRP A 7 18.36 15.49 -10.26
N LYS A 8 18.32 16.09 -11.46
CA LYS A 8 17.31 15.78 -12.49
C LYS A 8 17.60 14.42 -13.13
N ILE A 9 18.87 14.14 -13.41
CA ILE A 9 19.32 12.83 -13.90
C ILE A 9 19.00 11.76 -12.85
N LEU A 10 19.30 12.05 -11.57
CA LEU A 10 18.95 11.15 -10.46
C LEU A 10 17.44 10.92 -10.38
N ALA A 11 16.60 11.96 -10.52
CA ALA A 11 15.15 11.80 -10.55
C ALA A 11 14.70 10.81 -11.63
N VAL A 12 15.23 10.95 -12.85
CA VAL A 12 14.94 10.04 -13.97
C VAL A 12 15.41 8.62 -13.67
N VAL A 13 16.65 8.44 -13.21
CA VAL A 13 17.20 7.11 -12.90
C VAL A 13 16.38 6.40 -11.83
N LEU A 14 16.04 7.10 -10.74
CA LEU A 14 15.24 6.53 -9.66
C LEU A 14 13.84 6.15 -10.14
N LEU A 15 13.19 7.01 -10.93
CA LEU A 15 11.86 6.69 -11.46
C LEU A 15 11.90 5.54 -12.46
N VAL A 16 12.87 5.50 -13.36
CA VAL A 16 13.06 4.35 -14.27
C VAL A 16 13.25 3.07 -13.47
N TYR A 17 14.09 3.09 -12.43
CA TYR A 17 14.25 1.95 -11.53
C TYR A 17 12.93 1.60 -10.81
N THR A 18 12.16 2.58 -10.34
CA THR A 18 10.85 2.34 -9.72
C THR A 18 9.89 1.64 -10.68
N PHE A 19 9.82 2.07 -11.94
CA PHE A 19 8.95 1.44 -12.94
C PHE A 19 9.46 0.04 -13.32
N THR A 20 10.77 -0.16 -13.46
CA THR A 20 11.31 -1.47 -13.85
C THR A 20 11.26 -2.46 -12.70
N ALA A 21 11.94 -2.19 -11.59
CA ALA A 21 11.95 -3.09 -10.44
C ALA A 21 10.55 -3.23 -9.82
N GLY A 22 9.79 -2.12 -9.73
CA GLY A 22 8.45 -2.13 -9.18
C GLY A 22 7.43 -2.90 -10.02
N MET A 23 7.67 -3.16 -11.30
CA MET A 23 6.78 -3.96 -12.17
C MET A 23 7.34 -5.36 -12.49
N LEU A 24 8.65 -5.55 -12.47
CA LEU A 24 9.29 -6.81 -12.87
C LEU A 24 9.59 -7.77 -11.71
N VAL A 25 9.74 -7.27 -10.48
CA VAL A 25 9.89 -8.16 -9.32
C VAL A 25 8.56 -8.89 -9.10
N PRO A 26 8.51 -10.23 -9.13
CA PRO A 26 7.27 -10.98 -9.03
C PRO A 26 6.70 -10.94 -7.61
N LEU A 27 5.39 -11.16 -7.47
CA LEU A 27 4.80 -11.47 -6.16
C LEU A 27 5.20 -12.88 -5.74
N LYS A 28 5.29 -13.15 -4.44
CA LYS A 28 5.53 -14.50 -3.93
C LYS A 28 4.37 -15.44 -4.29
N PRO A 29 4.61 -16.75 -4.33
CA PRO A 29 3.53 -17.73 -4.48
C PRO A 29 2.45 -17.57 -3.39
N GLY A 30 1.20 -17.78 -3.79
CA GLY A 30 0.03 -17.53 -2.95
C GLY A 30 -1.11 -18.51 -3.21
N ILE A 31 -2.12 -18.50 -2.33
CA ILE A 31 -3.39 -19.18 -2.56
C ILE A 31 -4.41 -18.14 -3.05
N ALA A 32 -4.88 -18.30 -4.28
CA ALA A 32 -5.88 -17.43 -4.92
C ALA A 32 -7.30 -17.81 -4.54
N ASP A 33 -7.59 -19.11 -4.53
CA ASP A 33 -8.91 -19.61 -4.18
C ASP A 33 -8.86 -21.01 -3.59
N VAL A 34 -9.90 -21.36 -2.83
CA VAL A 34 -10.12 -22.67 -2.23
C VAL A 34 -11.60 -23.02 -2.31
N SER A 35 -11.91 -24.25 -2.70
CA SER A 35 -13.27 -24.78 -2.75
C SER A 35 -13.31 -26.26 -2.34
N PRO A 36 -14.21 -26.69 -1.43
CA PRO A 36 -15.13 -25.87 -0.65
C PRO A 36 -14.41 -25.08 0.47
N ARG A 37 -15.04 -23.98 0.94
CA ARG A 37 -14.53 -23.19 2.09
C ARG A 37 -15.20 -23.52 3.42
N ALA A 38 -16.24 -24.33 3.41
CA ALA A 38 -16.95 -24.76 4.62
C ALA A 38 -16.90 -26.29 4.69
N LEU A 39 -16.37 -26.81 5.78
CA LEU A 39 -16.12 -28.23 5.97
C LEU A 39 -16.81 -28.72 7.24
N GLN A 40 -17.33 -29.94 7.20
CA GLN A 40 -17.98 -30.60 8.34
C GLN A 40 -17.04 -31.64 8.96
N ALA A 41 -16.85 -31.57 10.27
CA ALA A 41 -16.12 -32.56 11.05
C ALA A 41 -16.72 -33.96 10.88
N GLY A 42 -15.87 -34.99 10.87
CA GLY A 42 -16.29 -36.38 10.68
C GLY A 42 -16.51 -36.80 9.22
N THR A 43 -16.16 -35.94 8.26
CA THR A 43 -16.29 -36.22 6.82
C THR A 43 -14.93 -36.28 6.13
N ASP A 44 -14.85 -37.05 5.05
CA ASP A 44 -13.74 -37.01 4.12
C ASP A 44 -14.04 -35.94 3.07
N VAL A 45 -13.14 -34.97 2.91
CA VAL A 45 -13.34 -33.81 2.05
C VAL A 45 -12.24 -33.75 0.99
N GLU A 46 -12.64 -33.64 -0.28
CA GLU A 46 -11.78 -33.20 -1.37
C GLU A 46 -11.88 -31.67 -1.52
N MET A 47 -10.74 -30.99 -1.52
CA MET A 47 -10.61 -29.55 -1.70
C MET A 47 -9.80 -29.23 -2.95
N THR A 48 -10.32 -28.39 -3.82
CA THR A 48 -9.58 -27.81 -4.94
C THR A 48 -8.93 -26.50 -4.50
N ILE A 49 -7.62 -26.40 -4.68
CA ILE A 49 -6.82 -25.21 -4.35
C ILE A 49 -6.32 -24.59 -5.63
N THR A 50 -6.59 -23.29 -5.81
CA THR A 50 -6.03 -22.50 -6.90
C THR A 50 -4.91 -21.63 -6.37
N GLY A 51 -3.71 -21.84 -6.89
CA GLY A 51 -2.51 -21.08 -6.58
C GLY A 51 -2.35 -19.82 -7.45
N TYR A 52 -1.52 -18.91 -6.94
CA TYR A 52 -1.05 -17.71 -7.61
C TYR A 52 0.46 -17.73 -7.70
N ASN A 53 1.04 -17.49 -8.88
CA ASN A 53 2.47 -17.61 -9.16
C ASN A 53 3.11 -18.88 -8.56
N SER A 54 2.40 -20.01 -8.68
CA SER A 54 2.79 -21.33 -8.17
C SER A 54 3.35 -22.20 -9.30
N TYR A 55 4.16 -23.19 -8.92
CA TYR A 55 4.80 -24.14 -9.82
C TYR A 55 4.65 -25.57 -9.33
N TYR A 56 3.43 -25.98 -9.00
CA TYR A 56 3.16 -27.26 -8.33
C TYR A 56 3.65 -28.49 -9.12
N THR A 57 3.71 -28.43 -10.46
CA THR A 57 4.19 -29.57 -11.26
C THR A 57 5.69 -29.85 -11.09
N LYS A 58 6.45 -28.87 -10.59
CA LYS A 58 7.88 -29.01 -10.30
C LYS A 58 8.16 -29.61 -8.93
N ALA A 59 7.17 -29.63 -8.04
CA ALA A 59 7.29 -30.07 -6.64
C ALA A 59 6.62 -31.43 -6.35
N LYS A 60 6.15 -32.14 -7.39
CA LYS A 60 5.12 -33.22 -7.32
C LYS A 60 5.24 -34.24 -6.18
N SER A 61 6.44 -34.69 -5.80
CA SER A 61 6.60 -35.72 -4.75
C SER A 61 6.73 -35.18 -3.33
N ASP A 62 7.00 -33.88 -3.17
CA ASP A 62 7.44 -33.30 -1.88
C ASP A 62 6.51 -32.16 -1.40
N LEU A 63 5.32 -32.04 -2.00
CA LEU A 63 4.29 -31.12 -1.54
C LEU A 63 3.72 -31.61 -0.20
N ARG A 64 3.54 -30.67 0.72
CA ARG A 64 2.88 -30.90 2.01
C ARG A 64 1.77 -29.88 2.20
N ALA A 65 0.69 -30.29 2.85
CA ALA A 65 -0.44 -29.42 3.14
C ALA A 65 -1.04 -29.74 4.50
N TRP A 66 -1.46 -28.70 5.22
CA TRP A 66 -2.09 -28.81 6.53
C TRP A 66 -3.26 -27.84 6.69
N LEU A 67 -4.28 -28.27 7.43
CA LEU A 67 -5.23 -27.36 8.07
C LEU A 67 -4.74 -27.05 9.47
N LYS A 68 -4.55 -25.78 9.79
CA LYS A 68 -4.03 -25.29 11.07
C LYS A 68 -5.12 -24.54 11.84
N LEU A 69 -5.46 -25.05 13.02
CA LEU A 69 -6.29 -24.36 14.02
C LEU A 69 -5.40 -23.54 14.97
N LYS A 70 -6.00 -22.90 15.98
CA LYS A 70 -5.26 -22.08 16.97
C LYS A 70 -4.13 -22.89 17.63
N GLY A 71 -3.00 -22.21 17.89
CA GLY A 71 -1.80 -22.84 18.46
C GLY A 71 -1.01 -23.64 17.41
N ASP A 72 -0.52 -24.82 17.80
CA ASP A 72 0.27 -25.73 16.96
C ASP A 72 -0.53 -26.96 16.50
N VAL A 73 -1.86 -26.88 16.55
CA VAL A 73 -2.74 -27.99 16.20
C VAL A 73 -2.97 -28.02 14.68
N VAL A 74 -2.52 -29.10 14.04
CA VAL A 74 -2.47 -29.22 12.57
C VAL A 74 -2.94 -30.57 12.07
N LEU A 75 -3.81 -30.57 11.06
CA LEU A 75 -4.25 -31.78 10.37
C LEU A 75 -3.61 -31.84 8.98
N LYS A 76 -2.78 -32.85 8.72
CA LYS A 76 -2.12 -33.04 7.42
C LYS A 76 -3.09 -33.61 6.37
N ALA A 77 -2.93 -33.19 5.13
CA ALA A 77 -3.63 -33.78 3.98
C ALA A 77 -3.25 -35.25 3.83
N THR A 78 -4.24 -36.11 3.58
CA THR A 78 -4.03 -37.54 3.36
C THR A 78 -3.61 -37.87 1.94
N SER A 79 -4.00 -37.03 0.98
CA SER A 79 -3.48 -37.08 -0.39
C SER A 79 -3.43 -35.69 -1.01
N ILE A 80 -2.49 -35.54 -1.96
CA ILE A 80 -2.28 -34.33 -2.75
C ILE A 80 -2.15 -34.77 -4.20
N GLU A 81 -3.08 -34.34 -5.05
CA GLU A 81 -3.03 -34.53 -6.49
C GLU A 81 -2.64 -33.20 -7.15
N VAL A 82 -1.57 -33.23 -7.94
CA VAL A 82 -1.14 -32.08 -8.76
C VAL A 82 -1.81 -32.16 -10.11
N VAL A 83 -2.79 -31.29 -10.35
CA VAL A 83 -3.52 -31.21 -11.61
C VAL A 83 -2.70 -30.43 -12.65
N ASP A 84 -2.21 -29.25 -12.26
CA ASP A 84 -1.32 -28.40 -13.07
C ASP A 84 -0.47 -27.49 -12.15
N ASP A 85 0.25 -26.51 -12.71
CA ASP A 85 1.15 -25.64 -11.93
C ASP A 85 0.44 -24.77 -10.89
N ARG A 86 -0.87 -24.57 -11.04
CA ARG A 86 -1.70 -23.68 -10.22
C ARG A 86 -2.87 -24.39 -9.57
N THR A 87 -3.07 -25.68 -9.81
CA THR A 87 -4.24 -26.40 -9.30
C THR A 87 -3.80 -27.65 -8.55
N LEU A 88 -4.21 -27.73 -7.28
CA LEU A 88 -4.09 -28.93 -6.45
C LEU A 88 -5.47 -29.45 -6.08
N LYS A 89 -5.58 -30.76 -5.91
CA LYS A 89 -6.66 -31.37 -5.13
C LYS A 89 -6.08 -31.98 -3.87
N LEU A 90 -6.62 -31.58 -2.73
CA LEU A 90 -6.22 -32.06 -1.41
C LEU A 90 -7.34 -32.90 -0.82
N VAL A 91 -7.02 -34.03 -0.21
CA VAL A 91 -8.00 -34.81 0.55
C VAL A 91 -7.68 -34.76 2.03
N PHE A 92 -8.63 -34.32 2.84
CA PHE A 92 -8.55 -34.33 4.29
C PHE A 92 -9.55 -35.32 4.87
N LYS A 93 -9.11 -36.11 5.85
CA LYS A 93 -9.99 -36.92 6.69
C LYS A 93 -10.24 -36.16 7.97
N LEU A 94 -11.38 -35.47 8.05
CA LEU A 94 -11.67 -34.60 9.19
C LEU A 94 -12.14 -35.46 10.37
N PRO A 95 -11.47 -35.39 11.53
CA PRO A 95 -11.96 -36.04 12.74
C PRO A 95 -13.36 -35.55 13.12
N ALA A 96 -14.15 -36.38 13.80
CA ALA A 96 -15.52 -36.03 14.22
C ALA A 96 -15.59 -34.86 15.20
N TYR A 97 -14.48 -34.57 15.89
CA TYR A 97 -14.38 -33.49 16.88
C TYR A 97 -13.23 -32.54 16.52
N LEU A 98 -13.49 -31.25 16.68
CA LEU A 98 -12.50 -30.19 16.56
C LEU A 98 -11.83 -29.94 17.91
N PRO A 99 -10.56 -29.48 17.94
CA PRO A 99 -9.88 -28.99 19.13
C PRO A 99 -10.41 -27.59 19.55
N SER A 100 -11.73 -27.46 19.65
CA SER A 100 -12.46 -26.21 19.89
C SER A 100 -13.60 -26.46 20.86
N ASP A 101 -13.92 -25.46 21.68
CA ASP A 101 -15.04 -25.44 22.61
C ASP A 101 -16.35 -24.94 21.98
N SER A 102 -16.31 -24.46 20.74
CA SER A 102 -17.47 -24.08 19.94
C SER A 102 -17.84 -25.13 18.89
N LYS A 103 -19.08 -25.06 18.39
CA LYS A 103 -19.54 -25.90 17.26
C LYS A 103 -18.99 -25.46 15.91
N ASP A 104 -18.43 -24.26 15.85
CA ASP A 104 -17.89 -23.62 14.67
C ASP A 104 -16.50 -23.03 14.98
N ASP A 105 -15.59 -23.14 14.02
CA ASP A 105 -14.26 -22.53 14.11
C ASP A 105 -13.73 -22.20 12.71
N VAL A 106 -12.62 -21.48 12.65
CA VAL A 106 -11.91 -21.19 11.40
C VAL A 106 -10.48 -21.71 11.45
N CYS A 107 -10.03 -22.29 10.35
CA CYS A 107 -8.65 -22.76 10.22
C CYS A 107 -7.94 -22.11 9.04
N SER A 108 -6.61 -22.07 9.15
CA SER A 108 -5.72 -21.64 8.09
C SER A 108 -5.33 -22.84 7.24
N LEU A 109 -5.26 -22.66 5.92
CA LEU A 109 -4.66 -23.65 5.03
C LEU A 109 -3.18 -23.29 4.83
N ILE A 110 -2.31 -24.26 5.03
CA ILE A 110 -0.87 -24.12 4.84
C ILE A 110 -0.45 -25.10 3.76
N LEU A 111 0.23 -24.59 2.73
CA LEU A 111 0.92 -25.38 1.72
C LEU A 111 2.42 -25.20 1.91
N ASP A 112 3.18 -26.25 1.67
CA ASP A 112 4.62 -26.19 1.66
C ASP A 112 5.17 -26.94 0.44
N SER A 113 6.04 -26.25 -0.28
CA SER A 113 6.63 -26.69 -1.55
C SER A 113 8.13 -26.41 -1.51
N PRO A 114 9.00 -27.34 -1.93
CA PRO A 114 10.42 -27.06 -2.07
C PRO A 114 10.72 -26.00 -3.15
N VAL A 115 9.76 -25.72 -4.05
CA VAL A 115 9.91 -24.72 -5.13
C VAL A 115 9.27 -23.40 -4.75
N ASP A 116 8.07 -23.43 -4.17
CA ASP A 116 7.28 -22.23 -3.89
C ASP A 116 7.47 -21.70 -2.46
N GLY A 117 8.06 -22.51 -1.58
CA GLY A 117 8.15 -22.28 -0.14
C GLY A 117 6.82 -22.52 0.59
N ALA A 118 6.79 -22.13 1.87
CA ALA A 118 5.59 -22.15 2.68
C ALA A 118 4.61 -21.02 2.31
N ILE A 119 3.37 -21.38 2.02
CA ILE A 119 2.28 -20.50 1.63
C ILE A 119 1.12 -20.67 2.63
N VAL A 120 0.57 -19.55 3.09
CA VAL A 120 -0.50 -19.55 4.10
C VAL A 120 -1.72 -18.80 3.56
N LEU A 121 -2.89 -19.44 3.65
CA LEU A 121 -4.19 -18.80 3.60
C LEU A 121 -4.72 -18.69 5.04
N PRO A 122 -4.60 -17.52 5.68
CA PRO A 122 -4.99 -17.35 7.07
C PRO A 122 -6.51 -17.36 7.21
N GLU A 123 -7.02 -18.16 8.15
CA GLU A 123 -8.44 -18.21 8.57
C GLU A 123 -9.44 -18.31 7.39
N GLY A 124 -9.04 -18.98 6.31
CA GLY A 124 -9.80 -19.01 5.05
C GLY A 124 -10.86 -20.09 4.98
N ILE A 125 -10.89 -21.02 5.95
CA ILE A 125 -11.71 -22.24 5.92
C ILE A 125 -12.56 -22.31 7.18
N ALA A 126 -13.88 -22.39 7.02
CA ALA A 126 -14.83 -22.61 8.10
C ALA A 126 -14.97 -24.10 8.40
N LEU A 127 -15.02 -24.43 9.68
CA LEU A 127 -15.20 -25.79 10.19
C LEU A 127 -16.42 -25.83 11.09
N THR A 128 -17.24 -26.87 10.95
CA THR A 128 -18.39 -27.13 11.83
C THR A 128 -18.34 -28.53 12.40
N GLN A 129 -18.88 -28.73 13.61
CA GLN A 129 -19.03 -30.03 14.27
C GLN A 129 -20.40 -30.17 14.94
N ASP A 130 -20.96 -31.38 14.94
CA ASP A 130 -22.31 -31.63 15.47
C ASP A 130 -22.37 -31.51 17.00
N SER A 131 -21.29 -31.92 17.67
CA SER A 131 -21.14 -31.91 19.12
C SER A 131 -19.70 -31.59 19.51
N VAL A 132 -19.52 -30.97 20.68
CA VAL A 132 -18.22 -30.51 21.16
C VAL A 132 -17.59 -31.58 22.07
N ASN A 133 -16.37 -32.00 21.74
CA ASN A 133 -15.53 -32.80 22.61
C ASN A 133 -14.06 -32.36 22.46
N LEU A 134 -13.68 -31.35 23.24
CA LEU A 134 -12.36 -30.71 23.16
C LEU A 134 -11.19 -31.68 23.41
N ALA A 135 -11.36 -32.60 24.38
CA ALA A 135 -10.31 -33.55 24.74
C ALA A 135 -10.00 -34.51 23.59
N GLU A 136 -11.06 -35.04 22.96
CA GLU A 136 -10.91 -35.94 21.82
C GLU A 136 -10.44 -35.18 20.57
N GLY A 137 -10.97 -33.99 20.31
CA GLY A 137 -10.54 -33.15 19.19
C GLY A 137 -9.05 -32.77 19.26
N SER A 138 -8.56 -32.40 20.44
CA SER A 138 -7.15 -32.07 20.66
C SER A 138 -6.22 -33.25 20.40
N LYS A 139 -6.64 -34.46 20.78
CA LYS A 139 -5.90 -35.70 20.55
C LYS A 139 -5.87 -36.08 19.06
N LEU A 140 -7.00 -35.95 18.37
CA LEU A 140 -7.14 -36.38 16.97
C LEU A 140 -6.45 -35.44 15.99
N TRP A 141 -6.36 -34.15 16.29
CA TRP A 141 -5.72 -33.16 15.43
C TRP A 141 -4.22 -32.98 15.71
N SER A 142 -3.69 -33.35 16.87
CA SER A 142 -2.29 -33.05 17.23
C SER A 142 -1.30 -34.20 16.92
N VAL A 143 -1.56 -34.97 15.86
CA VAL A 143 -0.77 -36.17 15.51
C VAL A 143 0.45 -35.81 14.66
N ASP A 144 0.34 -34.77 13.85
CA ASP A 144 1.40 -34.34 12.94
C ASP A 144 2.13 -33.11 13.49
N LYS A 145 3.35 -32.87 13.00
CA LYS A 145 4.14 -31.69 13.33
C LYS A 145 4.44 -30.93 12.06
N MET A 146 4.10 -29.65 12.05
CA MET A 146 4.50 -28.74 10.98
C MET A 146 5.92 -28.25 11.25
N ASP A 147 6.90 -28.96 10.71
CA ASP A 147 8.33 -28.65 10.87
C ASP A 147 9.07 -28.58 9.51
N GLN A 148 10.28 -28.01 9.55
CA GLN A 148 11.18 -27.92 8.41
C GLN A 148 10.52 -27.32 7.16
N LEU A 149 9.80 -26.21 7.33
CA LEU A 149 9.15 -25.51 6.22
C LEU A 149 10.18 -25.00 5.21
N ASN A 150 9.85 -25.11 3.93
CA ASN A 150 10.71 -24.65 2.84
C ASN A 150 10.67 -23.12 2.74
N ALA A 151 11.84 -22.52 2.52
CA ALA A 151 11.92 -21.11 2.18
C ALA A 151 11.44 -20.89 0.74
N GLY A 152 10.67 -19.82 0.53
CA GLY A 152 10.26 -19.40 -0.81
C GLY A 152 11.35 -18.59 -1.53
N PRO A 153 11.06 -18.11 -2.75
CA PRO A 153 12.01 -17.28 -3.51
C PRO A 153 12.37 -15.97 -2.78
N GLU A 154 13.67 -15.65 -2.72
CA GLU A 154 14.19 -14.56 -1.89
C GLU A 154 13.80 -13.15 -2.36
N LEU A 155 13.73 -12.91 -3.69
CA LEU A 155 13.40 -11.60 -4.26
C LEU A 155 11.97 -11.59 -4.81
N THR A 156 11.00 -11.49 -3.90
CA THR A 156 9.58 -11.42 -4.24
C THR A 156 8.86 -10.38 -3.38
N PHE A 157 7.85 -9.72 -3.95
CA PHE A 157 6.94 -8.90 -3.17
C PHE A 157 5.88 -9.76 -2.47
N PRO A 158 5.32 -9.31 -1.33
CA PRO A 158 4.32 -10.09 -0.62
C PRO A 158 3.03 -10.23 -1.45
N TYR A 159 2.52 -11.45 -1.48
CA TYR A 159 1.20 -11.76 -2.02
C TYR A 159 0.13 -11.47 -0.97
N ARG A 160 -0.92 -10.74 -1.37
CA ARG A 160 -2.12 -10.48 -0.58
C ARG A 160 -3.32 -10.82 -1.45
N SER A 161 -4.17 -11.73 -0.98
CA SER A 161 -5.33 -12.24 -1.73
C SER A 161 -6.38 -11.18 -2.09
N VAL A 162 -6.37 -10.03 -1.43
CA VAL A 162 -7.22 -8.88 -1.78
C VAL A 162 -6.56 -7.95 -2.80
N LEU A 163 -5.24 -7.79 -2.73
CA LEU A 163 -4.54 -6.78 -3.54
C LEU A 163 -3.97 -7.33 -4.84
N TYR A 164 -3.45 -8.56 -4.84
CA TYR A 164 -2.66 -9.09 -5.96
C TYR A 164 -1.62 -8.05 -6.44
N GLU A 165 -1.53 -7.82 -7.75
CA GLU A 165 -0.60 -6.88 -8.38
C GLU A 165 -0.87 -5.42 -8.03
N THR A 166 -2.07 -5.09 -7.52
CA THR A 166 -2.40 -3.71 -7.14
C THR A 166 -1.61 -3.21 -5.93
N ILE A 167 -0.93 -4.11 -5.21
CA ILE A 167 0.03 -3.74 -4.15
C ILE A 167 1.14 -2.81 -4.67
N ARG A 168 1.47 -2.89 -5.96
CA ARG A 168 2.48 -2.03 -6.62
C ARG A 168 2.05 -0.56 -6.70
N ASN A 169 0.75 -0.26 -6.57
CA ASN A 169 0.26 1.12 -6.50
C ASN A 169 0.93 1.92 -5.37
N GLN A 170 1.41 1.23 -4.33
CA GLN A 170 2.15 1.82 -3.22
C GLN A 170 3.39 2.61 -3.66
N TYR A 171 4.05 2.23 -4.77
CA TYR A 171 5.22 2.93 -5.32
C TYR A 171 4.90 4.24 -6.04
N PHE A 172 3.61 4.53 -6.21
CA PHE A 172 3.13 5.72 -6.88
C PHE A 172 2.36 6.58 -5.89
N HIS A 173 1.30 6.02 -5.30
CA HIS A 173 0.39 6.75 -4.43
C HIS A 173 1.08 7.44 -3.25
N VAL A 174 1.84 6.69 -2.44
CA VAL A 174 2.47 7.25 -1.23
C VAL A 174 3.64 8.19 -1.54
N PRO A 175 4.54 7.88 -2.49
CA PRO A 175 5.55 8.83 -2.95
C PRO A 175 5.00 10.16 -3.47
N LEU A 176 3.82 10.18 -4.10
CA LEU A 176 3.16 11.43 -4.52
C LEU A 176 2.82 12.33 -3.31
N TRP A 177 2.38 11.75 -2.19
CA TRP A 177 2.14 12.48 -0.95
C TRP A 177 3.43 13.04 -0.34
N PHE A 178 4.54 12.30 -0.38
CA PHE A 178 5.83 12.82 0.07
C PHE A 178 6.25 14.03 -0.75
N ALA A 179 6.19 13.93 -2.08
CA ALA A 179 6.51 15.04 -2.96
C ALA A 179 5.62 16.28 -2.66
N MET A 180 4.31 16.09 -2.51
CA MET A 180 3.38 17.16 -2.11
C MET A 180 3.82 17.85 -0.81
N LEU A 181 4.08 17.06 0.25
CA LEU A 181 4.46 17.59 1.57
C LEU A 181 5.76 18.40 1.50
N PHE A 182 6.80 17.87 0.85
CA PHE A 182 8.05 18.61 0.68
C PHE A 182 7.86 19.89 -0.13
N LEU A 183 7.08 19.85 -1.22
CA LEU A 183 6.79 21.05 -2.02
C LEU A 183 6.06 22.12 -1.20
N PHE A 184 5.07 21.73 -0.39
CA PHE A 184 4.36 22.66 0.49
C PHE A 184 5.24 23.24 1.61
N ILE A 185 6.10 22.42 2.24
CA ILE A 185 7.06 22.89 3.25
C ILE A 185 7.97 23.98 2.65
N PHE A 186 8.55 23.73 1.48
CA PHE A 186 9.41 24.70 0.82
C PHE A 186 8.62 25.94 0.38
N SER A 187 7.38 25.76 -0.08
CA SER A 187 6.50 26.86 -0.44
C SER A 187 6.24 27.80 0.74
N VAL A 188 5.93 27.25 1.92
CA VAL A 188 5.79 28.00 3.17
C VAL A 188 7.07 28.75 3.52
N GLY A 189 8.24 28.12 3.37
CA GLY A 189 9.53 28.78 3.58
C GLY A 189 9.72 30.03 2.70
N PHE A 190 9.30 29.95 1.43
CA PHE A 190 9.31 31.11 0.53
C PHE A 190 8.23 32.14 0.85
N SER A 191 7.04 31.73 1.29
CA SER A 191 6.00 32.64 1.80
C SER A 191 6.47 33.44 3.02
N ILE A 192 7.15 32.78 3.97
CA ILE A 192 7.76 33.44 5.13
C ILE A 192 8.85 34.42 4.67
N ARG A 193 9.69 34.03 3.72
CA ARG A 193 10.72 34.91 3.16
C ARG A 193 10.09 36.15 2.50
N TYR A 194 9.02 35.99 1.72
CA TYR A 194 8.28 37.10 1.14
C TYR A 194 7.78 38.04 2.24
N LEU A 195 7.09 37.55 3.27
CA LEU A 195 6.55 38.40 4.34
C LEU A 195 7.64 39.14 5.14
N ARG A 196 8.86 38.59 5.21
CA ARG A 196 9.98 39.23 5.92
C ARG A 196 10.71 40.29 5.09
N LYS A 197 10.76 40.14 3.77
CA LYS A 197 11.63 40.93 2.88
C LYS A 197 10.89 41.64 1.75
N PHE A 198 9.61 41.37 1.58
CA PHE A 198 8.80 41.77 0.42
C PHE A 198 9.48 41.44 -0.92
N ASP A 199 10.16 40.28 -0.97
CA ASP A 199 10.94 39.80 -2.12
C ASP A 199 10.02 39.15 -3.17
N PRO A 200 9.73 39.79 -4.33
CA PRO A 200 8.79 39.25 -5.31
C PRO A 200 9.23 37.91 -5.91
N ASP A 201 10.54 37.63 -5.94
CA ASP A 201 11.06 36.34 -6.41
C ASP A 201 10.66 35.20 -5.45
N ALA A 202 10.59 35.49 -4.15
CA ALA A 202 10.14 34.52 -3.15
C ALA A 202 8.66 34.19 -3.32
N ASP A 203 7.81 35.18 -3.62
CA ASP A 203 6.39 34.93 -3.91
C ASP A 203 6.20 34.03 -5.14
N GLN A 204 6.90 34.33 -6.24
CA GLN A 204 6.82 33.51 -7.46
C GLN A 204 7.26 32.06 -7.22
N ARG A 205 8.31 31.85 -6.42
CA ARG A 205 8.77 30.50 -6.04
C ARG A 205 7.75 29.76 -5.17
N ALA A 206 7.15 30.45 -4.19
CA ALA A 206 6.10 29.88 -3.36
C ALA A 206 4.91 29.43 -4.25
N LEU A 207 4.48 30.28 -5.18
CA LEU A 207 3.41 29.93 -6.13
C LEU A 207 3.76 28.69 -6.96
N ALA A 208 4.95 28.64 -7.55
CA ALA A 208 5.37 27.51 -8.38
C ALA A 208 5.43 26.18 -7.58
N LEU A 209 5.91 26.23 -6.34
CA LEU A 209 5.93 25.08 -5.43
C LEU A 209 4.52 24.66 -5.01
N THR A 210 3.63 25.61 -4.68
CA THR A 210 2.24 25.31 -4.33
C THR A 210 1.47 24.72 -5.51
N ARG A 211 1.67 25.22 -6.74
CA ARG A 211 1.10 24.64 -7.97
C ARG A 211 1.54 23.18 -8.15
N ALA A 212 2.84 22.91 -8.05
CA ALA A 212 3.36 21.56 -8.17
C ALA A 212 2.84 20.65 -7.04
N GLY A 213 2.89 21.10 -5.79
CA GLY A 213 2.38 20.34 -4.65
C GLY A 213 0.91 19.99 -4.79
N PHE A 214 0.08 20.94 -5.22
CA PHE A 214 -1.34 20.71 -5.46
C PHE A 214 -1.60 19.64 -6.54
N ILE A 215 -0.87 19.66 -7.65
CA ILE A 215 -0.97 18.63 -8.69
C ILE A 215 -0.60 17.24 -8.13
N PHE A 216 0.49 17.15 -7.36
CA PHE A 216 0.89 15.89 -6.72
C PHE A 216 -0.15 15.40 -5.71
N GLY A 217 -0.78 16.31 -4.96
CA GLY A 217 -1.88 15.98 -4.07
C GLY A 217 -3.11 15.46 -4.82
N LEU A 218 -3.49 16.07 -5.94
CA LEU A 218 -4.58 15.58 -6.79
C LEU A 218 -4.27 14.17 -7.36
N LEU A 219 -3.05 13.96 -7.86
CA LEU A 219 -2.61 12.65 -8.33
C LEU A 219 -2.58 11.62 -7.20
N GLY A 220 -2.15 12.01 -6.00
CA GLY A 220 -2.23 11.19 -4.79
C GLY A 220 -3.66 10.78 -4.49
N LEU A 221 -4.61 11.72 -4.54
CA LEU A 221 -6.02 11.43 -4.30
C LEU A 221 -6.60 10.46 -5.33
N VAL A 222 -6.31 10.67 -6.62
CA VAL A 222 -6.78 9.82 -7.73
C VAL A 222 -6.21 8.41 -7.63
N THR A 223 -4.89 8.28 -7.46
CA THR A 223 -4.24 6.96 -7.31
C THR A 223 -4.68 6.24 -6.03
N GLY A 224 -5.02 6.98 -4.98
CA GLY A 224 -5.59 6.43 -3.75
C GLY A 224 -7.00 5.90 -3.96
N ALA A 225 -7.86 6.65 -4.66
CA ALA A 225 -9.21 6.23 -5.01
C ALA A 225 -9.21 4.97 -5.88
N ILE A 226 -8.30 4.88 -6.86
CA ILE A 226 -8.15 3.69 -7.71
C ILE A 226 -7.79 2.48 -6.84
N TRP A 227 -6.81 2.60 -5.95
CA TRP A 227 -6.45 1.51 -5.04
C TRP A 227 -7.58 1.13 -4.08
N ALA A 228 -8.31 2.12 -3.53
CA ALA A 228 -9.48 1.89 -2.69
C ALA A 228 -10.56 1.06 -3.40
N LYS A 229 -10.74 1.23 -4.72
CA LYS A 229 -11.68 0.41 -5.49
C LYS A 229 -11.32 -1.08 -5.46
N PHE A 230 -10.04 -1.41 -5.52
CA PHE A 230 -9.56 -2.80 -5.47
C PHE A 230 -9.51 -3.34 -4.03
N ALA A 231 -9.06 -2.53 -3.08
CA ALA A 231 -8.91 -2.95 -1.69
C ALA A 231 -10.24 -3.04 -0.93
N TRP A 232 -11.16 -2.11 -1.19
CA TRP A 232 -12.40 -1.92 -0.42
C TRP A 232 -13.68 -1.96 -1.25
N GLY A 233 -13.58 -2.16 -2.56
CA GLY A 233 -14.73 -2.28 -3.46
C GLY A 233 -15.32 -0.95 -3.95
N ALA A 234 -14.86 0.21 -3.47
CA ALA A 234 -15.34 1.54 -3.87
C ALA A 234 -14.20 2.57 -4.03
N TYR A 235 -14.33 3.50 -4.98
CA TYR A 235 -13.35 4.58 -5.15
C TYR A 235 -13.31 5.55 -3.95
N TRP A 236 -14.46 5.69 -3.28
CA TRP A 236 -14.62 6.51 -2.09
C TRP A 236 -15.43 5.74 -1.06
N SER A 237 -14.85 5.50 0.11
CA SER A 237 -15.47 4.72 1.19
C SER A 237 -15.83 5.59 2.39
N TRP A 238 -15.78 6.92 2.24
CA TRP A 238 -15.94 7.89 3.33
C TRP A 238 -14.96 7.68 4.50
N ASP A 239 -13.83 7.02 4.23
CA ASP A 239 -12.75 6.84 5.19
C ASP A 239 -12.19 8.22 5.61
N VAL A 240 -11.81 8.33 6.89
CA VAL A 240 -11.31 9.59 7.46
C VAL A 240 -10.11 10.15 6.69
N LYS A 241 -9.16 9.32 6.24
CA LYS A 241 -7.99 9.80 5.50
C LYS A 241 -8.40 10.31 4.13
N GLN A 242 -9.36 9.68 3.46
CA GLN A 242 -9.89 10.17 2.18
C GLN A 242 -10.54 11.55 2.36
N ASN A 243 -11.49 11.66 3.30
CA ASN A 243 -12.23 12.91 3.54
C ASN A 243 -11.31 14.05 3.98
N MET A 244 -10.44 13.83 4.96
CA MET A 244 -9.57 14.89 5.47
C MET A 244 -8.56 15.35 4.41
N THR A 245 -8.08 14.43 3.57
CA THR A 245 -7.20 14.76 2.45
C THR A 245 -7.92 15.61 1.39
N ALA A 246 -9.16 15.26 1.03
CA ALA A 246 -9.97 16.08 0.12
C ALA A 246 -10.20 17.49 0.67
N VAL A 247 -10.52 17.62 1.97
CA VAL A 247 -10.66 18.92 2.63
C VAL A 247 -9.36 19.72 2.58
N ALA A 248 -8.21 19.10 2.86
CA ALA A 248 -6.91 19.75 2.78
C ALA A 248 -6.62 20.28 1.36
N LEU A 249 -6.94 19.50 0.32
CA LEU A 249 -6.79 19.94 -1.07
C LEU A 249 -7.78 21.04 -1.45
N LEU A 250 -9.02 21.04 -0.93
CA LEU A 250 -9.96 22.14 -1.14
C LEU A 250 -9.47 23.46 -0.51
N ILE A 251 -8.83 23.40 0.66
CA ILE A 251 -8.17 24.56 1.27
C ILE A 251 -7.06 25.08 0.34
N TYR A 252 -6.23 24.20 -0.21
CA TYR A 252 -5.22 24.61 -1.21
C TYR A 252 -5.82 25.07 -2.55
N ALA A 253 -7.00 24.59 -2.95
CA ALA A 253 -7.70 25.13 -4.12
C ALA A 253 -8.11 26.59 -3.89
N ALA A 254 -8.60 26.91 -2.68
CA ALA A 254 -8.94 28.27 -2.29
C ALA A 254 -7.74 29.23 -2.27
N TYR A 255 -6.51 28.75 -2.05
CA TYR A 255 -5.29 29.57 -2.24
C TYR A 255 -5.19 30.13 -3.66
N PHE A 256 -5.50 29.34 -4.69
CA PHE A 256 -5.44 29.80 -6.09
C PHE A 256 -6.57 30.77 -6.42
N ILE A 257 -7.77 30.52 -5.90
CA ILE A 257 -8.92 31.44 -6.03
C ILE A 257 -8.58 32.79 -5.40
N LEU A 258 -8.01 32.79 -4.20
CA LEU A 258 -7.58 34.00 -3.50
C LEU A 258 -6.58 34.81 -4.35
N ARG A 259 -5.58 34.15 -4.94
CA ARG A 259 -4.60 34.81 -5.81
C ARG A 259 -5.21 35.40 -7.08
N GLY A 260 -6.20 34.73 -7.65
CA GLY A 260 -6.92 35.21 -8.84
C GLY A 260 -7.84 36.41 -8.57
N ALA A 261 -8.22 36.65 -7.32
CA ALA A 261 -9.19 37.68 -6.96
C ALA A 261 -8.61 39.10 -6.83
N PHE A 262 -7.27 39.25 -6.74
CA PHE A 262 -6.62 40.56 -6.55
C PHE A 262 -5.85 40.99 -7.78
N GLN A 263 -6.00 42.26 -8.17
CA GLN A 263 -5.24 42.87 -9.26
C GLN A 263 -3.89 43.45 -8.78
N ASP A 264 -3.89 44.04 -7.58
CA ASP A 264 -2.67 44.57 -6.96
C ASP A 264 -1.71 43.43 -6.58
N GLU A 265 -0.53 43.41 -7.20
CA GLU A 265 0.45 42.32 -7.06
C GLU A 265 1.01 42.19 -5.63
N GLU A 266 1.24 43.31 -4.95
CA GLU A 266 1.81 43.29 -3.59
C GLU A 266 0.80 42.75 -2.58
N LYS A 267 -0.45 43.22 -2.67
CA LYS A 267 -1.59 42.75 -1.86
C LYS A 267 -1.88 41.28 -2.15
N LYS A 268 -1.88 40.88 -3.43
CA LYS A 268 -2.03 39.49 -3.86
C LYS A 268 -0.97 38.60 -3.22
N ALA A 269 0.31 38.94 -3.37
CA ALA A 269 1.42 38.16 -2.84
C ALA A 269 1.40 38.10 -1.30
N ARG A 270 1.05 39.20 -0.63
CA ARG A 270 0.93 39.25 0.85
C ARG A 270 -0.18 38.36 1.37
N LEU A 271 -1.39 38.46 0.83
CA LEU A 271 -2.52 37.65 1.24
C LEU A 271 -2.30 36.18 0.91
N ALA A 272 -1.71 35.88 -0.26
CA ALA A 272 -1.36 34.53 -0.64
C ALA A 272 -0.32 33.92 0.29
N ALA A 273 0.74 34.65 0.66
CA ALA A 273 1.76 34.15 1.57
C ALA A 273 1.19 33.80 2.95
N VAL A 274 0.33 34.66 3.51
CA VAL A 274 -0.37 34.38 4.77
C VAL A 274 -1.29 33.16 4.64
N TYR A 275 -2.07 33.10 3.56
CA TYR A 275 -2.98 31.98 3.32
C TYR A 275 -2.24 30.65 3.16
N ASN A 276 -1.11 30.63 2.46
CA ASN A 276 -0.31 29.43 2.25
C ASN A 276 0.22 28.85 3.58
N ILE A 277 0.65 29.74 4.49
CA ILE A 277 1.06 29.35 5.86
C ILE A 277 -0.12 28.76 6.62
N PHE A 278 -1.29 29.41 6.55
CA PHE A 278 -2.52 28.90 7.16
C PHE A 278 -2.93 27.54 6.58
N ALA A 279 -2.94 27.40 5.26
CA ALA A 279 -3.31 26.17 4.56
C ALA A 279 -2.40 24.99 4.97
N PHE A 280 -1.09 25.24 5.06
CA PHE A 280 -0.15 24.23 5.54
C PHE A 280 -0.38 23.89 7.01
N ALA A 281 -0.62 24.88 7.86
CA ALA A 281 -0.94 24.65 9.27
C ALA A 281 -2.22 23.83 9.45
N ALA A 282 -3.26 24.09 8.64
CA ALA A 282 -4.51 23.34 8.62
C ALA A 282 -4.34 21.91 8.06
N LEU A 283 -3.40 21.70 7.14
CA LEU A 283 -3.08 20.39 6.59
C LEU A 283 -2.55 19.42 7.66
N ILE A 284 -1.80 19.92 8.65
CA ILE A 284 -1.24 19.08 9.72
C ILE A 284 -2.31 18.32 10.50
N PRO A 285 -3.32 18.95 11.12
CA PRO A 285 -4.36 18.22 11.83
C PRO A 285 -5.19 17.34 10.90
N LEU A 286 -5.47 17.78 9.67
CA LEU A 286 -6.26 17.02 8.71
C LEU A 286 -5.59 15.71 8.28
N ILE A 287 -4.29 15.74 7.95
CA ILE A 287 -3.60 14.56 7.42
C ILE A 287 -2.96 13.72 8.53
N PHE A 288 -2.47 14.34 9.60
CA PHE A 288 -1.68 13.62 10.62
C PHE A 288 -2.40 13.38 11.93
N VAL A 289 -3.21 14.33 12.42
CA VAL A 289 -3.80 14.23 13.76
C VAL A 289 -5.13 13.51 13.73
N ILE A 290 -6.12 14.04 13.02
CA ILE A 290 -7.49 13.52 12.99
C ILE A 290 -7.52 12.03 12.58
N PRO A 291 -6.82 11.58 11.52
CA PRO A 291 -6.88 10.17 11.12
C PRO A 291 -6.27 9.18 12.11
N ARG A 292 -5.52 9.64 13.11
CA ARG A 292 -4.98 8.79 14.19
C ARG A 292 -5.90 8.72 15.40
N LEU A 293 -6.91 9.59 15.47
CA LEU A 293 -7.89 9.65 16.56
C LEU A 293 -9.19 8.90 16.23
N THR A 294 -9.26 8.29 15.04
CA THR A 294 -10.46 7.65 14.50
C THR A 294 -10.09 6.38 13.77
N ASP A 295 -11.00 5.42 13.70
CA ASP A 295 -10.80 4.22 12.91
C ASP A 295 -10.68 4.53 11.40
N SER A 296 -9.84 3.75 10.72
CA SER A 296 -9.58 3.89 9.30
C SER A 296 -9.38 2.52 8.65
N LEU A 297 -9.86 2.39 7.42
CA LEU A 297 -9.63 1.23 6.55
C LEU A 297 -8.19 1.20 5.98
N HIS A 298 -7.46 2.31 6.08
CA HIS A 298 -6.10 2.40 5.55
C HIS A 298 -5.12 1.55 6.36
N PRO A 299 -4.13 0.91 5.70
CA PRO A 299 -3.02 0.24 6.36
C PRO A 299 -2.29 1.14 7.37
N GLY A 300 -1.77 0.54 8.44
CA GLY A 300 -1.14 1.25 9.57
C GLY A 300 -2.14 2.06 10.42
N ASN A 301 -3.41 1.64 10.50
CA ASN A 301 -4.34 2.17 11.50
C ASN A 301 -3.92 1.72 12.92
N GLY A 302 -4.10 2.57 13.94
CA GLY A 302 -3.68 2.28 15.33
C GLY A 302 -2.41 3.02 15.81
N GLY A 303 -1.98 4.06 15.10
CA GLY A 303 -0.98 5.02 15.59
C GLY A 303 0.46 4.79 15.14
N ASN A 304 0.79 3.61 14.59
CA ASN A 304 2.10 3.36 13.98
C ASN A 304 2.15 3.96 12.57
N PRO A 305 3.20 4.70 12.18
CA PRO A 305 3.43 4.99 10.76
C PRO A 305 3.50 3.68 9.99
N ALA A 306 2.79 3.56 8.86
CA ALA A 306 2.70 2.37 8.00
C ALA A 306 4.03 2.04 7.27
N PHE A 307 5.14 2.07 8.01
CA PHE A 307 6.52 1.87 7.58
C PHE A 307 7.24 0.87 8.50
N GLY A 308 6.54 0.27 9.48
CA GLY A 308 7.03 -0.88 10.23
C GLY A 308 7.26 -2.09 9.32
N SER A 309 8.03 -3.08 9.77
CA SER A 309 8.21 -4.34 9.01
C SER A 309 6.88 -5.06 8.78
N ASP A 310 5.95 -4.88 9.71
CA ASP A 310 4.60 -5.47 9.65
C ASP A 310 3.71 -4.81 8.58
N ASP A 311 4.01 -3.55 8.24
CA ASP A 311 3.24 -2.74 7.29
C ASP A 311 3.90 -2.66 5.89
N LEU A 312 5.24 -2.69 5.83
CA LEU A 312 6.01 -2.58 4.59
C LEU A 312 7.17 -3.59 4.56
N ASP A 313 6.99 -4.60 3.72
CA ASP A 313 7.96 -5.65 3.46
C ASP A 313 9.32 -5.12 2.98
N ASN A 314 10.41 -5.76 3.42
CA ASN A 314 11.78 -5.33 3.14
C ASN A 314 12.10 -5.30 1.64
N THR A 315 11.56 -6.22 0.86
CA THR A 315 11.78 -6.24 -0.60
C THR A 315 11.08 -5.05 -1.26
N MET A 316 9.88 -4.70 -0.79
CA MET A 316 9.15 -3.53 -1.28
C MET A 316 9.89 -2.23 -0.94
N ARG A 317 10.59 -2.15 0.20
CA ARG A 317 11.38 -0.96 0.59
C ARG A 317 12.46 -0.61 -0.43
N MET A 318 13.03 -1.61 -1.09
CA MET A 318 14.06 -1.41 -2.12
C MET A 318 13.53 -0.63 -3.32
N VAL A 319 12.22 -0.61 -3.57
CA VAL A 319 11.57 0.18 -4.63
C VAL A 319 10.91 1.42 -4.06
N PHE A 320 10.30 1.29 -2.88
CA PHE A 320 9.52 2.34 -2.25
C PHE A 320 10.32 3.62 -1.93
N TYR A 321 11.51 3.49 -1.31
CA TYR A 321 12.30 4.67 -0.96
C TYR A 321 12.90 5.39 -2.18
N PRO A 322 13.47 4.67 -3.18
CA PRO A 322 13.82 5.27 -4.47
C PRO A 322 12.66 5.99 -5.13
N ALA A 323 11.45 5.43 -5.09
CA ALA A 323 10.25 6.08 -5.62
C ALA A 323 9.96 7.39 -4.87
N GLY A 324 9.97 7.37 -3.54
CA GLY A 324 9.79 8.55 -2.70
C GLY A 324 10.72 9.70 -3.07
N ILE A 325 12.01 9.39 -3.23
CA ILE A 325 13.03 10.38 -3.62
C ILE A 325 12.81 10.82 -5.08
N GLY A 326 12.60 9.89 -6.01
CA GLY A 326 12.42 10.17 -7.43
C GLY A 326 11.23 11.08 -7.71
N TRP A 327 10.06 10.76 -7.15
CA TRP A 327 8.85 11.59 -7.28
C TRP A 327 9.01 12.97 -6.64
N THR A 328 9.69 13.06 -5.50
CA THR A 328 9.97 14.34 -4.84
C THR A 328 10.89 15.22 -5.69
N LEU A 329 11.98 14.67 -6.22
CA LEU A 329 12.88 15.39 -7.12
C LEU A 329 12.17 15.82 -8.41
N LEU A 330 11.33 14.96 -8.99
CA LEU A 330 10.51 15.33 -10.13
C LEU A 330 9.56 16.49 -9.81
N GLY A 331 8.93 16.48 -8.63
CA GLY A 331 8.09 17.57 -8.15
C GLY A 331 8.83 18.90 -8.09
N PHE A 332 10.04 18.92 -7.51
CA PHE A 332 10.89 20.12 -7.50
C PHE A 332 11.33 20.54 -8.91
N TRP A 333 11.54 19.59 -9.82
CA TRP A 333 11.84 19.89 -11.21
C TRP A 333 10.67 20.58 -11.91
N ILE A 334 9.46 20.05 -11.74
CA ILE A 334 8.23 20.65 -12.28
C ILE A 334 8.05 22.07 -11.73
N ALA A 335 8.21 22.26 -10.42
CA ALA A 335 8.14 23.60 -9.81
C ALA A 335 9.21 24.55 -10.38
N ALA A 336 10.45 24.08 -10.56
CA ALA A 336 11.53 24.89 -11.14
C ALA A 336 11.33 25.22 -12.63
N VAL A 337 10.65 24.36 -13.40
CA VAL A 337 10.23 24.67 -14.77
C VAL A 337 9.11 25.72 -14.74
N SER A 338 8.07 25.49 -13.95
CA SER A 338 6.93 26.40 -13.78
C SER A 338 7.38 27.82 -13.41
N TYR A 339 8.22 27.97 -12.38
CA TYR A 339 8.80 29.25 -11.99
C TYR A 339 9.58 29.95 -13.12
N ARG A 340 10.36 29.21 -13.90
CA ARG A 340 11.13 29.79 -15.02
C ARG A 340 10.21 30.27 -16.14
N ILE A 341 9.12 29.55 -16.40
CA ILE A 341 8.10 29.96 -17.38
C ILE A 341 7.44 31.27 -16.91
N ASP A 342 6.94 31.32 -15.68
CA ASP A 342 6.31 32.53 -15.11
C ASP A 342 7.27 33.73 -15.19
N LYS A 343 8.55 33.53 -14.84
CA LYS A 343 9.57 34.59 -14.87
C LYS A 343 9.86 35.12 -16.28
N LEU A 344 9.83 34.24 -17.29
CA LEU A 344 9.99 34.65 -18.69
C LEU A 344 8.75 35.39 -19.19
N GLN A 345 7.55 34.93 -18.82
CA GLN A 345 6.30 35.61 -19.17
C GLN A 345 6.25 37.02 -18.60
N ASN A 346 6.59 37.20 -17.32
CA ASN A 346 6.63 38.54 -16.71
C ASN A 346 7.61 39.46 -17.43
N LYS A 347 8.81 38.98 -17.76
CA LYS A 347 9.78 39.75 -18.56
C LYS A 347 9.29 40.15 -19.94
N LEU A 348 8.45 39.32 -20.58
CA LEU A 348 7.87 39.62 -21.88
C LEU A 348 6.71 40.61 -21.79
N LEU A 349 6.01 40.67 -20.65
CA LEU A 349 4.96 41.66 -20.40
C LEU A 349 5.53 43.03 -20.00
N ASP A 350 6.72 43.04 -19.41
CA ASP A 350 7.44 44.26 -19.00
C ASP A 350 8.30 44.88 -20.13
N ALA A 351 8.49 44.16 -21.25
CA ALA A 351 9.28 44.59 -22.41
C ALA A 351 8.37 45.13 -23.52
#